data_AF-A0A1G9XBL5-F1
#
_entry.id   AF-A0A1G9XBL5-F1
#
_cell.length_a   1.000
_cell.length_b   1.000
_cell.length_c   1.000
_cell.angle_alpha   90.00
_cell.angle_beta   90.00
_cell.angle_gamma   90.00
#
_symmetry.space_group_name_H-M   'P 1'
#
loop_
_entity.id
_entity.type
_entity.pdbx_description
1 polymer ?
#
loop_
_entity_poly.entity_id
_entity_poly.type
_entity_poly.pdbx_seq_one_letter_code
_entity_poly.pdbx_strand_id
1 'polypeptide(L)'
;MRARLVTAALVAAALGVATPAAAVATPAGKPSYETWISDVGVIAEQLEGYLTSRLTTPGEKTAITLDIDNTTLETAYHPQLTTPAIKSMLKAVRLAKSKGAAVFFITNRPEALGLPTKANLVDVDYPVDGLYLRPWFNFEPTEKVKTDARKAVEAKGYKIVANVGNNTWDLAGGHAERTFKLPDYNGALD
;
A
#
# COMPACT_ATOMS: atom_id res chain seq x y z
N MET A 1 53.44 40.98 -44.94
CA MET A 1 54.51 40.06 -44.48
C MET A 1 54.10 39.47 -43.15
N ARG A 2 54.15 38.14 -43.02
CA ARG A 2 53.60 37.35 -41.92
C ARG A 2 54.58 37.35 -40.73
N ALA A 3 54.11 37.61 -39.51
CA ALA A 3 54.81 37.27 -38.27
C ALA A 3 53.88 36.38 -37.42
N ARG A 4 54.34 35.16 -37.15
CA ARG A 4 53.65 34.11 -36.39
C ARG A 4 53.74 34.44 -34.90
N LEU A 5 52.60 34.52 -34.20
CA LEU A 5 52.56 34.42 -32.74
C LEU A 5 52.64 32.95 -32.34
N VAL A 6 53.55 32.63 -31.42
CA VAL A 6 53.58 31.37 -30.66
C VAL A 6 52.99 31.69 -29.30
N THR A 7 51.80 31.17 -29.01
CA THR A 7 51.15 31.34 -27.71
C THR A 7 51.51 30.13 -26.84
N ALA A 8 52.18 30.37 -25.71
CA ALA A 8 52.45 29.38 -24.70
C ALA A 8 51.15 29.01 -23.96
N ALA A 9 50.86 27.72 -23.84
CA ALA A 9 49.71 27.23 -23.07
C ALA A 9 50.06 27.19 -21.57
N LEU A 10 49.31 27.94 -20.75
CA LEU A 10 49.27 27.78 -19.30
C LEU A 10 48.25 26.68 -18.96
N VAL A 11 48.71 25.59 -18.35
CA VAL A 11 47.84 24.58 -17.75
C VAL A 11 47.57 24.98 -16.30
N ALA A 12 46.33 25.39 -15.99
CA ALA A 12 45.87 25.56 -14.63
C ALA A 12 45.31 24.23 -14.12
N ALA A 13 45.93 23.65 -13.08
CA ALA A 13 45.40 22.49 -12.39
C ALA A 13 44.22 22.91 -11.50
N ALA A 14 43.02 22.45 -11.82
CA ALA A 14 41.85 22.61 -10.96
C ALA A 14 41.89 21.55 -9.85
N LEU A 15 42.03 21.97 -8.60
CA LEU A 15 41.79 21.14 -7.43
C LEU A 15 40.28 20.88 -7.33
N GLY A 16 39.85 19.67 -7.69
CA GLY A 16 38.47 19.23 -7.51
C GLY A 16 38.14 19.08 -6.03
N VAL A 17 37.17 19.85 -5.55
CA VAL A 17 36.58 19.65 -4.22
C VAL A 17 35.68 18.43 -4.33
N ALA A 18 36.05 17.32 -3.70
CA ALA A 18 35.21 16.15 -3.60
C ALA A 18 33.94 16.49 -2.80
N THR A 19 32.78 16.33 -3.42
CA THR A 19 31.49 16.38 -2.72
C THR A 19 31.43 15.24 -1.70
N PRO A 20 30.98 15.49 -0.46
CA PRO A 20 30.79 14.41 0.50
C PRO A 20 29.73 13.46 -0.03
N ALA A 21 30.05 12.17 -0.05
CA ALA A 21 29.08 11.11 -0.31
C ALA A 21 27.91 11.27 0.68
N ALA A 22 26.69 11.32 0.16
CA ALA A 22 25.49 11.35 0.98
C ALA A 22 25.55 10.18 1.96
N ALA A 23 25.45 10.48 3.26
CA ALA A 23 25.34 9.46 4.30
C ALA A 23 24.17 8.54 3.94
N VAL A 24 24.42 7.23 3.90
CA VAL A 24 23.35 6.22 3.83
C VAL A 24 22.50 6.44 5.08
N ALA A 25 21.31 7.01 4.91
CA ALA A 25 20.39 7.23 6.00
C ALA A 25 20.12 5.88 6.67
N THR A 26 20.33 5.83 8.00
CA THR A 26 19.91 4.72 8.85
C THR A 26 18.45 4.39 8.53
N PRO A 27 18.03 3.10 8.47
CA PRO A 27 16.62 2.79 8.30
C PRO A 27 15.85 3.51 9.41
N ALA A 28 14.96 4.42 9.03
CA ALA A 28 14.08 5.08 9.99
C ALA A 28 13.33 3.96 10.73
N GLY A 29 13.50 3.90 12.06
CA GLY A 29 12.68 3.03 12.88
C GLY A 29 11.20 3.38 12.75
N LYS A 30 10.34 2.62 13.42
CA LYS A 30 8.90 2.90 13.47
C LYS A 30 8.65 4.39 13.78
N PRO A 31 7.94 5.13 12.91
CA PRO A 31 7.74 6.58 13.09
C PRO A 31 6.72 6.86 14.19
N SER A 32 6.55 8.13 14.55
CA SER A 32 5.44 8.51 15.43
C SER A 32 4.09 8.22 14.75
N TYR A 33 3.05 8.07 15.57
CA TYR A 33 1.70 7.85 15.08
C TYR A 33 1.23 9.01 14.19
N GLU A 34 1.55 10.25 14.57
CA GLU A 34 1.15 11.45 13.85
C GLU A 34 1.77 11.52 12.46
N THR A 35 3.06 11.17 12.34
CA THR A 35 3.74 11.07 11.04
C THR A 35 3.10 9.98 10.20
N TRP A 36 2.92 8.79 10.77
CA TRP A 36 2.34 7.65 10.06
C TRP A 36 0.94 7.93 9.53
N ILE A 37 0.03 8.42 10.37
CA ILE A 37 -1.36 8.65 9.98
C ILE A 37 -1.50 9.79 8.96
N SER A 38 -0.60 10.79 9.02
CA SER A 38 -0.52 11.86 8.02
C SER A 38 -0.11 11.31 6.65
N ASP A 39 0.95 10.50 6.60
CA ASP A 39 1.46 9.92 5.36
C ASP A 39 0.45 8.94 4.73
N VAL A 40 -0.22 8.12 5.56
CA VAL A 40 -1.33 7.26 5.13
C VAL A 40 -2.50 8.10 4.58
N GLY A 41 -2.80 9.24 5.21
CA GLY A 41 -3.83 10.18 4.76
C GLY A 41 -3.64 10.66 3.32
N VAL A 42 -2.40 10.95 2.92
CA VAL A 42 -2.08 11.35 1.54
C VAL A 42 -2.45 10.28 0.53
N ILE A 43 -2.12 9.01 0.81
CA ILE A 43 -2.43 7.91 -0.10
C ILE A 43 -3.93 7.57 -0.09
N ALA A 44 -4.58 7.67 1.07
CA ALA A 44 -6.02 7.49 1.18
C ALA A 44 -6.81 8.54 0.38
N GLU A 45 -6.36 9.79 0.35
CA GLU A 45 -6.95 10.84 -0.48
C GLU A 45 -6.79 10.55 -1.98
N GLN A 46 -5.60 10.08 -2.40
CA GLN A 46 -5.37 9.66 -3.79
C GLN A 46 -6.27 8.48 -4.19
N LEU A 47 -6.45 7.52 -3.29
CA LEU A 47 -7.36 6.39 -3.47
C LEU A 47 -8.81 6.88 -3.60
N GLU A 48 -9.26 7.75 -2.72
CA GLU A 48 -10.62 8.31 -2.74
C GLU A 48 -10.91 9.05 -4.07
N GLY A 49 -9.98 9.88 -4.53
CA GLY A 49 -10.10 10.59 -5.81
C GLY A 49 -10.12 9.65 -7.02
N TYR A 50 -9.27 8.63 -7.01
CA TYR A 50 -9.28 7.59 -8.04
C TYR A 50 -10.60 6.82 -8.06
N LEU A 51 -11.09 6.37 -6.90
CA LEU A 51 -12.35 5.62 -6.81
C LEU A 51 -13.56 6.50 -7.21
N THR A 52 -13.54 7.78 -6.87
CA THR A 52 -14.59 8.74 -7.26
C THR A 52 -14.76 8.79 -8.77
N SER A 53 -13.65 8.89 -9.51
CA SER A 53 -13.64 8.97 -10.97
C SER A 53 -13.84 7.61 -11.65
N ARG A 54 -13.27 6.54 -11.09
CA ARG A 54 -13.29 5.20 -11.70
C ARG A 54 -14.64 4.49 -11.55
N LEU A 55 -15.31 4.64 -10.41
CA LEU A 55 -16.56 3.95 -10.10
C LEU A 55 -17.77 4.79 -10.55
N THR A 56 -17.87 5.00 -11.87
CA THR A 56 -18.94 5.78 -12.51
C THR A 56 -19.85 4.96 -13.42
N THR A 57 -19.43 3.75 -13.81
CA THR A 57 -20.18 2.85 -14.70
C THR A 57 -21.16 1.99 -13.89
N PRO A 58 -22.49 2.19 -14.02
CA PRO A 58 -23.48 1.37 -13.32
C PRO A 58 -23.43 -0.09 -13.81
N GLY A 59 -23.59 -1.05 -12.90
CA GLY A 59 -23.69 -2.47 -13.22
C GLY A 59 -22.35 -3.17 -13.54
N GLU A 60 -21.23 -2.45 -13.64
CA GLU A 60 -19.91 -3.08 -13.71
C GLU A 60 -19.61 -3.77 -12.38
N LYS A 61 -19.31 -5.08 -12.43
CA LYS A 61 -18.99 -5.87 -11.24
C LYS A 61 -17.57 -5.56 -10.78
N THR A 62 -17.40 -4.45 -10.08
CA THR A 62 -16.10 -3.97 -9.59
C THR A 62 -15.81 -4.42 -8.15
N ALA A 63 -14.53 -4.51 -7.81
CA ALA A 63 -14.07 -4.79 -6.47
C ALA A 63 -12.85 -3.94 -6.09
N ILE A 64 -12.67 -3.72 -4.80
CA ILE A 64 -11.41 -3.30 -4.21
C ILE A 64 -10.87 -4.41 -3.30
N THR A 65 -9.55 -4.48 -3.21
CA THR A 65 -8.84 -5.42 -2.34
C THR A 65 -7.95 -4.65 -1.37
N LEU A 66 -7.97 -5.02 -0.10
CA LEU A 66 -7.23 -4.35 0.97
C LEU A 66 -6.47 -5.36 1.81
N ASP A 67 -5.23 -5.05 2.15
CA ASP A 67 -4.59 -5.66 3.31
C ASP A 67 -5.23 -5.17 4.64
N ILE A 68 -4.93 -5.85 5.75
CA ILE A 68 -5.45 -5.52 7.07
C ILE A 68 -4.45 -4.74 7.93
N ASP A 69 -3.32 -5.36 8.26
CA ASP A 69 -2.41 -4.89 9.29
C ASP A 69 -1.63 -3.66 8.80
N ASN A 70 -1.74 -2.53 9.50
CA ASN A 70 -1.20 -1.23 9.09
C ASN A 70 -1.73 -0.69 7.74
N THR A 71 -2.77 -1.32 7.19
CA THR A 71 -3.45 -0.92 5.94
C THR A 71 -4.89 -0.46 6.16
N THR A 72 -5.67 -1.23 6.91
CA THR A 72 -7.05 -0.86 7.26
C THR A 72 -7.24 -0.73 8.77
N LEU A 73 -6.45 -1.46 9.55
CA LEU A 73 -6.43 -1.43 11.01
C LEU A 73 -5.07 -0.92 11.51
N GLU A 74 -5.10 -0.13 12.58
CA GLU A 74 -3.92 0.51 13.18
C GLU A 74 -3.09 -0.43 14.07
N THR A 75 -2.72 -1.60 13.56
CA THR A 75 -2.28 -2.75 14.37
C THR A 75 -0.93 -2.52 15.03
N ALA A 76 0.01 -1.84 14.39
CA ALA A 76 1.28 -1.48 15.01
C ALA A 76 1.11 -0.44 16.13
N TYR A 77 0.14 0.47 16.05
CA TYR A 77 0.01 1.61 16.98
C TYR A 77 -1.01 1.36 18.10
N HIS A 78 -2.01 0.51 17.85
CA HIS A 78 -3.10 0.23 18.77
C HIS A 78 -3.40 -1.29 18.84
N PRO A 79 -2.47 -2.11 19.39
CA PRO A 79 -2.61 -3.57 19.44
C PRO A 79 -3.61 -4.02 20.54
N GLN A 80 -4.88 -3.69 20.32
CA GLN A 80 -6.00 -3.98 21.21
C GLN A 80 -6.90 -5.06 20.59
N LEU A 81 -7.78 -5.66 21.40
CA LEU A 81 -8.72 -6.70 20.95
C LEU A 81 -9.57 -6.23 19.75
N THR A 82 -10.06 -5.00 19.82
CA THR A 82 -10.57 -4.27 18.66
C THR A 82 -9.53 -3.21 18.29
N THR A 83 -8.79 -3.45 17.22
CA THR A 83 -7.89 -2.43 16.66
C THR A 83 -8.71 -1.37 15.92
N PRO A 84 -8.49 -0.06 16.14
CA PRO A 84 -9.15 1.00 15.41
C PRO A 84 -8.93 0.93 13.89
N ALA A 85 -9.91 1.38 13.13
CA ALA A 85 -9.74 1.63 11.71
C ALA A 85 -8.89 2.88 11.45
N ILE A 86 -8.04 2.80 10.44
CA ILE A 86 -7.45 3.98 9.81
C ILE A 86 -8.60 4.77 9.16
N LYS A 87 -8.99 5.88 9.78
CA LYS A 87 -10.23 6.60 9.42
C LYS A 87 -10.28 7.09 7.98
N SER A 88 -9.14 7.55 7.44
CA SER A 88 -9.04 7.99 6.04
C SER A 88 -9.25 6.84 5.05
N MET A 89 -8.73 5.65 5.36
CA MET A 89 -8.95 4.43 4.57
C MET A 89 -10.39 3.96 4.66
N LEU A 90 -10.99 3.95 5.86
CA LEU A 90 -12.41 3.61 6.03
C LEU A 90 -13.31 4.52 5.19
N LYS A 91 -13.02 5.83 5.13
CA LYS A 91 -13.74 6.79 4.28
C LYS A 91 -13.68 6.39 2.80
N ALA A 92 -12.49 6.12 2.26
CA ALA A 92 -12.31 5.71 0.87
C ALA A 92 -13.02 4.37 0.56
N VAL A 93 -12.97 3.40 1.48
CA VAL A 93 -13.65 2.10 1.33
C VAL A 93 -15.17 2.25 1.34
N ARG A 94 -15.72 3.07 2.25
CA ARG A 94 -17.17 3.33 2.30
C ARG A 94 -17.65 4.06 1.04
N LEU A 95 -16.84 4.95 0.47
CA LEU A 95 -17.10 5.53 -0.85
C LEU A 95 -17.13 4.48 -1.96
N ALA A 96 -16.16 3.57 -1.99
CA ALA A 96 -16.17 2.48 -2.98
C ALA A 96 -17.45 1.64 -2.88
N LYS A 97 -17.82 1.28 -1.65
CA LYS A 97 -19.02 0.48 -1.37
C LYS A 97 -20.30 1.22 -1.76
N SER A 98 -20.41 2.51 -1.47
CA SER A 98 -21.59 3.31 -1.84
C SER A 98 -21.76 3.46 -3.36
N LYS A 99 -20.66 3.33 -4.11
CA LYS A 99 -20.63 3.29 -5.58
C LYS A 99 -20.79 1.87 -6.17
N GLY A 100 -21.07 0.87 -5.32
CA GLY A 100 -21.40 -0.49 -5.75
C GLY A 100 -20.21 -1.44 -5.90
N ALA A 101 -18.98 -1.02 -5.57
CA ALA A 101 -17.84 -1.93 -5.56
C ALA A 101 -17.94 -2.92 -4.38
N ALA A 102 -17.54 -4.17 -4.63
CA ALA A 102 -17.34 -5.14 -3.56
C ALA A 102 -16.02 -4.89 -2.81
N VAL A 103 -15.99 -5.18 -1.52
CA VAL A 103 -14.87 -4.93 -0.63
C VAL A 103 -14.32 -6.26 -0.11
N PHE A 104 -13.13 -6.63 -0.57
CA PHE A 104 -12.43 -7.84 -0.17
C PHE A 104 -11.19 -7.51 0.66
N PHE A 105 -10.99 -8.25 1.75
CA PHE A 105 -9.80 -8.17 2.56
C PHE A 105 -8.91 -9.38 2.29
N ILE A 106 -7.62 -9.16 2.09
CA ILE A 106 -6.62 -10.19 1.80
C ILE A 106 -5.47 -10.01 2.78
N THR A 107 -5.38 -10.89 3.76
CA THR A 107 -4.46 -10.77 4.90
C THR A 107 -3.59 -12.01 5.04
N ASN A 108 -2.40 -11.83 5.61
CA ASN A 108 -1.54 -12.94 6.02
C ASN A 108 -1.91 -13.49 7.42
N ARG A 109 -2.91 -12.92 8.11
CA ARG A 109 -3.44 -13.48 9.35
C ARG A 109 -3.90 -14.92 9.11
N PRO A 110 -3.57 -15.87 10.00
CA PRO A 110 -3.98 -17.26 9.84
C PRO A 110 -5.50 -17.40 9.95
N GLU A 111 -6.06 -18.40 9.28
CA GLU A 111 -7.49 -18.74 9.34
C GLU A 111 -8.02 -18.92 10.77
N ALA A 112 -7.16 -19.32 11.71
CA ALA A 112 -7.43 -19.34 13.15
C ALA A 112 -8.05 -18.05 13.69
N LEU A 113 -7.65 -16.91 13.11
CA LEU A 113 -8.07 -15.57 13.50
C LEU A 113 -9.23 -15.05 12.65
N GLY A 114 -9.90 -15.89 11.85
CA GLY A 114 -10.92 -15.45 10.92
C GLY A 114 -12.12 -14.76 11.58
N LEU A 115 -12.69 -15.39 12.61
CA LEU A 115 -13.80 -14.81 13.38
C LEU A 115 -13.41 -13.49 14.07
N PRO A 116 -12.35 -13.42 14.89
CA PRO A 116 -11.98 -12.17 15.54
C PRO A 116 -11.58 -11.08 14.54
N THR A 117 -10.91 -11.43 13.44
CA THR A 117 -10.55 -10.46 12.38
C THR A 117 -11.80 -9.87 11.72
N LYS A 118 -12.76 -10.71 11.33
CA LYS A 118 -14.01 -10.23 10.74
C LYS A 118 -14.82 -9.41 11.75
N ALA A 119 -14.88 -9.83 13.01
CA ALA A 119 -15.56 -9.10 14.06
C ALA A 119 -14.97 -7.71 14.24
N ASN A 120 -13.63 -7.57 14.31
CA ASN A 120 -12.98 -6.28 14.41
C ASN A 120 -13.30 -5.38 13.21
N LEU A 121 -13.20 -5.89 11.97
CA LEU A 121 -13.52 -5.10 10.77
C LEU A 121 -14.96 -4.56 10.80
N VAL A 122 -15.92 -5.39 11.19
CA VAL A 122 -17.34 -4.98 11.30
C VAL A 122 -17.54 -3.99 12.44
N ASP A 123 -16.91 -4.21 13.60
CA ASP A 123 -16.99 -3.34 14.78
C ASP A 123 -16.47 -1.91 14.50
N VAL A 124 -15.52 -1.78 13.58
CA VAL A 124 -14.99 -0.48 13.11
C VAL A 124 -15.60 -0.02 11.78
N ASP A 125 -16.81 -0.50 11.46
CA ASP A 125 -17.67 -0.06 10.35
C ASP A 125 -17.18 -0.38 8.93
N TYR A 126 -16.22 -1.30 8.75
CA TYR A 126 -15.87 -1.73 7.39
C TYR A 126 -17.00 -2.61 6.77
N PRO A 127 -17.43 -2.32 5.53
CA PRO A 127 -18.19 -3.29 4.76
C PRO A 127 -17.27 -4.46 4.35
N VAL A 128 -17.69 -5.71 4.58
CA VAL A 128 -16.89 -6.91 4.29
C VAL A 128 -17.66 -7.86 3.38
N ASP A 129 -17.35 -7.85 2.08
CA ASP A 129 -17.93 -8.80 1.11
C ASP A 129 -17.13 -10.10 1.01
N GLY A 130 -15.85 -10.07 1.39
CA GLY A 130 -15.06 -11.28 1.55
C GLY A 130 -13.76 -11.04 2.33
N LEU A 131 -13.27 -12.12 2.93
CA LEU A 131 -12.06 -12.15 3.73
C LEU A 131 -11.26 -13.38 3.34
N TYR A 132 -10.07 -13.17 2.79
CA TYR A 132 -9.09 -14.21 2.48
C TYR A 132 -7.99 -14.16 3.54
N LEU A 133 -7.95 -15.21 4.37
CA LEU A 133 -6.95 -15.43 5.39
C LEU A 133 -5.90 -16.40 4.87
N ARG A 134 -4.76 -16.50 5.58
CA ARG A 134 -3.76 -17.52 5.28
C ARG A 134 -4.25 -18.89 5.76
N PRO A 135 -4.35 -19.90 4.87
CA PRO A 135 -4.77 -21.23 5.26
C PRO A 135 -3.83 -21.89 6.27
N TRP A 136 -4.38 -22.77 7.08
CA TRP A 136 -3.59 -23.63 7.97
C TRP A 136 -2.54 -24.42 7.19
N PHE A 137 -1.33 -24.49 7.73
CA PHE A 137 -0.18 -25.21 7.13
C PHE A 137 0.20 -24.76 5.72
N ASN A 138 -0.13 -23.52 5.35
CA ASN A 138 0.35 -22.92 4.11
C ASN A 138 1.67 -22.17 4.34
N PHE A 139 2.75 -22.68 3.77
CA PHE A 139 4.11 -22.13 3.87
C PHE A 139 4.56 -21.38 2.61
N GLU A 140 3.66 -21.20 1.64
CA GLU A 140 3.95 -20.44 0.42
C GLU A 140 4.28 -18.98 0.76
N PRO A 141 5.10 -18.29 -0.06
CA PRO A 141 5.37 -16.87 0.12
C PRO A 141 4.09 -16.03 0.22
N THR A 142 4.07 -15.03 1.11
CA THR A 142 2.90 -14.16 1.33
C THR A 142 2.41 -13.53 0.02
N GLU A 143 3.33 -13.06 -0.83
CA GLU A 143 3.01 -12.54 -2.17
C GLU A 143 2.17 -13.51 -2.99
N LYS A 144 2.57 -14.79 -3.03
CA LYS A 144 1.86 -15.81 -3.80
C LYS A 144 0.47 -16.03 -3.23
N VAL A 145 0.34 -16.16 -1.91
CA VAL A 145 -0.96 -16.33 -1.24
C VAL A 145 -1.89 -15.16 -1.55
N LYS A 146 -1.39 -13.91 -1.49
CA LYS A 146 -2.19 -12.71 -1.79
C LYS A 146 -2.56 -12.61 -3.27
N THR A 147 -1.64 -12.97 -4.15
CA THR A 147 -1.88 -13.02 -5.61
C THR A 147 -2.98 -14.03 -5.95
N ASP A 148 -2.92 -15.23 -5.37
CA ASP A 148 -3.93 -16.27 -5.61
C ASP A 148 -5.30 -15.88 -5.04
N ALA A 149 -5.35 -15.14 -3.92
CA ALA A 149 -6.58 -14.56 -3.41
C ALA A 149 -7.19 -13.51 -4.36
N ARG A 150 -6.38 -12.65 -5.00
CA ARG A 150 -6.88 -11.70 -6.01
C ARG A 150 -7.40 -12.42 -7.25
N LYS A 151 -6.71 -13.46 -7.74
CA LYS A 151 -7.24 -14.33 -8.81
C LYS A 151 -8.57 -14.95 -8.44
N ALA A 152 -8.75 -15.39 -7.19
CA ALA A 152 -10.03 -15.94 -6.72
C ALA A 152 -11.15 -14.88 -6.70
N VAL A 153 -10.84 -13.62 -6.45
CA VAL A 153 -11.79 -12.50 -6.60
C VAL A 153 -12.15 -12.28 -8.08
N GLU A 154 -11.17 -12.27 -8.98
CA GLU A 154 -11.43 -12.15 -10.43
C GLU A 154 -12.24 -13.33 -10.97
N ALA A 155 -11.95 -14.56 -10.51
CA ALA A 155 -12.69 -15.76 -10.89
C ALA A 155 -14.17 -15.72 -10.48
N LYS A 156 -14.53 -14.89 -9.48
CA LYS A 156 -15.93 -14.59 -9.13
C LYS A 156 -16.57 -13.57 -10.08
N GLY A 157 -15.87 -13.15 -11.13
CA GLY A 157 -16.31 -12.18 -12.14
C GLY A 157 -16.12 -10.72 -11.73
N TYR A 158 -15.34 -10.43 -10.68
CA TYR A 158 -15.05 -9.07 -10.29
C TYR A 158 -13.88 -8.50 -11.06
N LYS A 159 -13.98 -7.23 -11.44
CA LYS A 159 -12.84 -6.43 -11.88
C LYS A 159 -12.25 -5.69 -10.69
N ILE A 160 -11.03 -6.04 -10.29
CA ILE A 160 -10.36 -5.38 -9.17
C ILE A 160 -9.82 -4.02 -9.65
N VAL A 161 -10.48 -2.94 -9.26
CA VAL A 161 -10.08 -1.58 -9.67
C VAL A 161 -8.98 -1.01 -8.78
N ALA A 162 -8.93 -1.39 -7.50
CA ALA A 162 -7.91 -0.95 -6.58
C ALA A 162 -7.43 -2.10 -5.68
N ASN A 163 -6.11 -2.18 -5.50
CA ASN A 163 -5.46 -3.01 -4.49
C ASN A 163 -4.62 -2.13 -3.56
N VAL A 164 -4.81 -2.26 -2.26
CA VAL A 164 -4.19 -1.39 -1.25
C VAL A 164 -3.46 -2.23 -0.22
N GLY A 165 -2.23 -1.85 0.11
CA GLY A 165 -1.41 -2.51 1.10
C GLY A 165 -0.23 -1.66 1.53
N ASN A 166 0.27 -1.90 2.74
CA ASN A 166 1.45 -1.27 3.30
C ASN A 166 2.72 -1.99 2.88
N ASN A 167 2.70 -3.26 2.46
CA ASN A 167 3.90 -3.97 2.03
C ASN A 167 3.93 -4.23 0.51
N THR A 168 5.13 -4.35 -0.05
CA THR A 168 5.38 -4.68 -1.46
C THR A 168 4.71 -5.98 -1.89
N TRP A 169 4.70 -7.02 -1.06
CA TRP A 169 4.05 -8.29 -1.38
C TRP A 169 2.53 -8.23 -1.37
N ASP A 170 1.92 -7.17 -0.83
CA ASP A 170 0.48 -6.95 -0.95
C ASP A 170 0.09 -6.61 -2.38
N LEU A 171 1.02 -5.98 -3.10
CA LEU A 171 0.80 -5.34 -4.40
C LEU A 171 1.44 -6.12 -5.56
N ALA A 172 2.48 -6.89 -5.27
CA ALA A 172 3.18 -7.70 -6.25
C ALA A 172 2.27 -8.81 -6.83
N GLY A 173 2.57 -9.26 -8.05
CA GLY A 173 1.79 -10.28 -8.76
C GLY A 173 0.59 -9.78 -9.58
N GLY A 174 0.28 -8.47 -9.59
CA GLY A 174 -0.76 -7.88 -10.45
C GLY A 174 -2.19 -8.16 -9.97
N HIS A 175 -3.14 -8.31 -10.92
CA HIS A 175 -4.57 -8.54 -10.65
C HIS A 175 -5.30 -7.35 -10.00
N ALA A 176 -4.92 -6.14 -10.37
CA ALA A 176 -5.66 -4.92 -10.08
C ALA A 176 -5.36 -3.87 -11.15
N GLU A 177 -6.33 -3.02 -11.49
CA GLU A 177 -6.09 -1.89 -12.41
C GLU A 177 -5.08 -0.89 -11.83
N ARG A 178 -5.17 -0.64 -10.52
CA ARG A 178 -4.28 0.28 -9.82
C ARG A 178 -3.92 -0.22 -8.43
N THR A 179 -2.67 -0.03 -8.05
CA THR A 179 -2.15 -0.33 -6.70
C THR A 179 -1.91 0.95 -5.91
N PHE A 180 -2.15 0.89 -4.61
CA PHE A 180 -1.89 1.99 -3.67
C PHE A 180 -1.02 1.46 -2.53
N LYS A 181 0.23 1.91 -2.49
CA LYS A 181 1.22 1.54 -1.47
C LYS A 181 1.15 2.52 -0.32
N LEU A 182 0.78 2.04 0.87
CA LEU A 182 0.93 2.81 2.10
C LEU A 182 2.40 2.76 2.57
N PRO A 183 2.85 3.75 3.36
CA PRO A 183 4.20 3.76 3.90
C PRO A 183 4.40 2.63 4.92
N ASP A 184 5.48 1.85 4.74
CA ASP A 184 5.96 0.82 5.68
C ASP A 184 7.29 1.20 6.37
N TYR A 185 7.86 2.36 6.02
CA TYR A 185 9.12 2.88 6.55
C TYR A 185 10.26 1.85 6.47
N ASN A 186 10.46 1.29 5.27
CA ASN A 186 11.47 0.25 5.00
C ASN A 186 11.22 -1.04 5.81
N GLY A 187 9.95 -1.41 5.97
CA GLY A 187 9.54 -2.63 6.68
C GLY A 187 9.44 -2.48 8.20
N ALA A 188 9.54 -1.27 8.74
CA ALA A 188 9.31 -1.03 10.17
C ALA A 188 7.83 -1.18 10.59
N LEU A 189 6.90 -1.18 9.63
CA LEU A 189 5.48 -1.42 9.82
C LEU A 189 4.99 -2.65 9.02
N ASP A 190 5.75 -3.73 9.04
CA ASP A 190 5.32 -5.00 8.46
C ASP A 190 4.13 -5.64 9.21
#